data_AF-A0A645HWI0-F1
#
_entry.id   AF-A0A645HWI0-F1
#
_cell.length_a   1.000
_cell.length_b   1.000
_cell.length_c   1.000
_cell.angle_alpha   90.00
_cell.angle_beta   90.00
_cell.angle_gamma   90.00
#
_symmetry.space_group_name_H-M   'P 1'
#
loop_
_entity.id
_entity.type
_entity.pdbx_description
1 polymer ?
#
loop_
_entity_poly.entity_id
_entity_poly.type
_entity_poly.pdbx_seq_one_letter_code
_entity_poly.pdbx_strand_id
1 'polypeptide(L)'
;MIQGGCPQGSGTGGPGYSIKGEFSSNGFKNDLKHDRGVISMARSMHPDSAGSQFFIMVEAAPHLDGAYAAFGKVTEGIEAADEVVDSPADFRDKPINDQRIKKVAVETFGVNYDEPEKM
;
A
#
# COMPACT_ATOMS: atom_id res chain seq x y z
N MET A 1 0.75 -4.78 -9.71
CA MET A 1 0.60 -3.74 -8.66
C MET A 1 1.90 -2.94 -8.59
N ILE A 2 1.89 -1.75 -8.01
CA ILE A 2 3.13 -1.03 -7.65
C ILE A 2 3.24 -0.93 -6.13
N GLN A 3 4.43 -1.14 -5.57
CA GLN A 3 4.66 -1.08 -4.12
C GLN A 3 5.57 0.10 -3.76
N GLY A 4 5.23 0.79 -2.67
CA GLY A 4 5.95 1.96 -2.17
C GLY A 4 5.92 2.06 -0.64
N GLY A 5 6.28 3.23 -0.11
CA GLY A 5 6.22 3.52 1.33
C GLY A 5 7.37 2.95 2.17
N CYS A 6 8.44 2.45 1.54
CA CYS A 6 9.68 2.06 2.22
C CYS A 6 10.65 3.26 2.30
N PRO A 7 10.91 3.84 3.50
CA PRO A 7 11.78 5.03 3.62
C PRO A 7 13.21 4.82 3.10
N GLN A 8 13.68 3.58 3.16
CA GLN A 8 15.03 3.19 2.73
C GLN A 8 15.12 2.82 1.24
N GLY A 9 13.99 2.70 0.52
CA GLY A 9 13.96 2.28 -0.89
C GLY A 9 14.48 0.84 -1.16
N SER A 10 14.58 0.00 -0.13
CA SER A 10 15.08 -1.38 -0.18
C SER A 10 13.99 -2.44 -0.29
N GLY A 11 12.74 -2.08 -0.01
CA GLY A 11 11.60 -3.01 0.13
C GLY A 11 11.48 -3.66 1.52
N THR A 12 12.44 -3.44 2.42
CA THR A 12 12.48 -4.09 3.76
C THR A 12 12.37 -3.11 4.92
N GLY A 13 12.36 -1.80 4.66
CA GLY A 13 12.27 -0.76 5.68
C GLY A 13 10.84 -0.44 6.11
N GLY A 14 10.70 0.36 7.15
CA GLY A 14 9.40 0.80 7.67
C GLY A 14 9.55 2.00 8.61
N PRO A 15 8.48 2.37 9.34
CA PRO A 15 8.46 3.56 10.18
C PRO A 15 9.01 3.33 11.59
N GLY A 16 9.54 2.12 11.89
CA GLY A 16 10.05 1.74 13.21
C GLY A 16 9.00 1.15 14.16
N TYR A 17 7.77 0.97 13.69
CA TYR A 17 6.67 0.29 14.40
C TYR A 17 5.81 -0.47 13.38
N SER A 18 4.96 -1.37 13.85
CA SER A 18 3.88 -1.97 13.05
C SER A 18 2.50 -1.57 13.59
N ILE A 19 1.48 -1.85 12.79
CA ILE A 19 0.06 -1.65 13.13
C ILE A 19 -0.71 -2.95 12.93
N LYS A 20 -1.86 -3.05 13.59
CA LYS A 20 -2.76 -4.20 13.48
C LYS A 20 -3.27 -4.37 12.04
N GLY A 21 -3.30 -5.61 11.56
CA GLY A 21 -3.80 -5.93 10.23
C GLY A 21 -5.32 -5.86 10.13
N GLU A 22 -5.84 -4.86 9.41
CA GLU A 22 -7.30 -4.65 9.24
C GLU A 22 -7.87 -5.40 8.02
N PHE A 23 -7.89 -6.73 8.10
CA PHE A 23 -8.45 -7.60 7.05
C PHE A 23 -9.17 -8.83 7.60
N SER A 24 -10.06 -9.42 6.78
CA SER A 24 -11.04 -10.43 7.19
C SER A 24 -10.42 -11.70 7.80
N SER A 25 -9.32 -12.19 7.25
CA SER A 25 -8.61 -13.35 7.80
C SER A 25 -7.82 -13.03 9.09
N ASN A 26 -7.72 -11.77 9.48
CA ASN A 26 -7.18 -11.30 10.76
C ASN A 26 -8.30 -10.84 11.72
N GLY A 27 -9.55 -11.23 11.46
CA GLY A 27 -10.68 -10.94 12.33
C GLY A 27 -11.25 -9.52 12.21
N PHE A 28 -10.84 -8.73 11.22
CA PHE A 28 -11.38 -7.40 10.97
C PHE A 28 -12.26 -7.40 9.72
N LYS A 29 -13.48 -6.88 9.80
CA LYS A 29 -14.39 -6.85 8.64
C LYS A 29 -13.86 -5.88 7.58
N ASN A 30 -13.32 -6.43 6.48
CA ASN A 30 -12.89 -5.67 5.32
C ASN A 30 -13.46 -6.31 4.04
N ASP A 31 -14.43 -5.63 3.43
CA ASP A 31 -15.13 -6.10 2.24
C ASP A 31 -14.59 -5.47 0.93
N LEU A 32 -13.58 -4.61 1.03
CA LEU A 32 -12.99 -3.93 -0.13
C LEU A 32 -12.18 -4.92 -0.97
N LYS A 33 -12.55 -5.04 -2.24
CA LYS A 33 -11.92 -5.94 -3.22
C LYS A 33 -10.68 -5.31 -3.82
N HIS A 34 -9.64 -6.10 -4.10
CA HIS A 34 -8.41 -5.62 -4.72
C HIS A 34 -8.58 -5.43 -6.24
N ASP A 35 -9.52 -4.58 -6.62
CA ASP A 35 -9.71 -4.12 -8.00
C ASP A 35 -8.65 -3.09 -8.40
N ARG A 36 -8.56 -2.79 -9.70
CA ARG A 36 -7.70 -1.71 -10.20
C ARG A 36 -7.97 -0.39 -9.46
N GLY A 37 -6.89 0.27 -9.05
CA GLY A 37 -6.85 1.50 -8.27
C GLY A 37 -6.92 1.32 -6.76
N VAL A 38 -7.16 0.11 -6.24
CA VAL A 38 -7.25 -0.11 -4.79
C VAL A 38 -5.88 -0.03 -4.14
N ILE A 39 -5.85 0.61 -2.97
CA ILE A 39 -4.67 0.82 -2.14
C ILE A 39 -4.76 -0.12 -0.94
N SER A 40 -3.68 -0.84 -0.66
CA SER A 40 -3.64 -1.86 0.40
C SER A 40 -2.27 -1.91 1.07
N MET A 41 -2.24 -2.35 2.33
CA MET A 41 -1.01 -2.39 3.12
C MET A 41 -0.10 -3.55 2.71
N ALA A 42 1.18 -3.26 2.48
CA ALA A 42 2.19 -4.31 2.34
C ALA A 42 2.62 -4.80 3.72
N ARG A 43 2.81 -6.11 3.85
CA ARG A 43 3.17 -6.77 5.11
C ARG A 43 4.09 -7.97 4.86
N SER A 44 4.80 -8.38 5.90
CA SER A 44 5.48 -9.67 5.92
C SER A 44 4.47 -10.81 6.17
N MET A 45 4.98 -12.02 6.40
CA MET A 45 4.15 -13.18 6.74
C MET A 45 3.25 -12.94 7.96
N HIS A 46 3.73 -12.20 8.96
CA HIS A 46 2.95 -11.93 10.17
C HIS A 46 1.77 -10.98 9.84
N PRO A 47 0.52 -11.32 10.20
CA PRO A 47 -0.65 -10.49 9.90
C PRO A 47 -0.52 -9.03 10.35
N ASP A 48 0.03 -8.80 11.54
CA ASP A 48 0.21 -7.48 12.16
C ASP A 48 1.61 -6.88 11.94
N SER A 49 2.23 -7.12 10.78
CA SER A 49 3.55 -6.57 10.44
C SER A 49 3.53 -5.43 9.43
N ALA A 50 2.34 -4.97 9.04
CA ALA A 50 2.21 -3.78 8.21
C ALA A 50 2.73 -2.55 8.98
N GLY A 51 3.36 -1.62 8.25
CA GLY A 51 3.92 -0.39 8.83
C GLY A 51 3.61 0.80 7.92
N SER A 52 4.59 1.23 7.13
CA SER A 52 4.44 2.36 6.19
C SER A 52 4.37 1.94 4.73
N GLN A 53 4.65 0.67 4.42
CA GLN A 53 4.63 0.19 3.05
C GLN A 53 3.21 -0.11 2.59
N PHE A 54 2.90 0.27 1.37
CA PHE A 54 1.60 0.07 0.72
C PHE A 54 1.80 -0.26 -0.75
N PHE A 55 0.77 -0.79 -1.38
CA PHE A 55 0.73 -1.00 -2.82
C PHE A 55 -0.56 -0.47 -3.44
N ILE A 56 -0.48 -0.14 -4.73
CA ILE A 56 -1.61 0.28 -5.56
C ILE A 56 -1.82 -0.78 -6.64
N MET A 57 -3.06 -1.25 -6.74
CA MET A 57 -3.45 -2.22 -7.77
C MET A 57 -3.53 -1.57 -9.14
N VAL A 58 -2.80 -2.09 -10.12
CA VAL A 58 -2.96 -1.74 -11.55
C VAL A 58 -3.85 -2.74 -12.29
N GLU A 59 -4.12 -3.89 -11.70
CA GLU A 59 -5.03 -4.91 -12.21
C GLU A 59 -5.74 -5.56 -11.03
N ALA A 60 -6.86 -6.23 -11.26
CA ALA A 60 -7.56 -6.95 -10.20
C ALA A 60 -6.71 -8.12 -9.65
N ALA A 61 -6.68 -8.28 -8.33
CA ALA A 61 -6.04 -9.40 -7.65
C ALA A 61 -6.93 -10.04 -6.57
N PRO A 62 -7.99 -10.79 -6.96
CA PRO A 62 -8.95 -11.35 -6.01
C PRO A 62 -8.34 -12.29 -4.96
N HIS A 63 -7.16 -12.87 -5.24
CA HIS A 63 -6.45 -13.73 -4.30
C HIS A 63 -5.91 -13.01 -3.05
N LEU A 64 -5.90 -11.66 -3.06
CA LEU A 64 -5.52 -10.85 -1.90
C LEU A 64 -6.72 -10.48 -1.01
N ASP A 65 -7.95 -10.68 -1.51
CA ASP A 65 -9.16 -10.28 -0.81
C ASP A 65 -9.32 -10.97 0.53
N GLY A 66 -9.60 -10.17 1.56
CA GLY A 66 -9.72 -10.66 2.93
C GLY A 66 -8.40 -11.10 3.57
N ALA A 67 -7.27 -11.12 2.86
CA ALA A 67 -5.95 -11.49 3.39
C ALA A 67 -4.98 -10.29 3.53
N TYR A 68 -5.35 -9.15 2.95
CA TYR A 68 -4.62 -7.89 3.01
C TYR A 68 -5.57 -6.72 3.32
N ALA A 69 -5.07 -5.72 4.02
CA ALA A 69 -5.84 -4.56 4.45
C ALA A 69 -5.97 -3.55 3.30
N ALA A 70 -6.99 -3.70 2.46
CA ALA A 70 -7.38 -2.68 1.49
C ALA A 70 -8.08 -1.52 2.21
N PHE A 71 -7.64 -0.29 1.98
CA PHE A 71 -8.09 0.88 2.77
C PHE A 71 -8.42 2.12 1.93
N GLY A 72 -8.21 2.09 0.62
CA GLY A 72 -8.49 3.24 -0.24
C GLY A 72 -8.58 2.87 -1.70
N LYS A 73 -8.97 3.84 -2.53
CA LYS A 73 -9.01 3.71 -3.98
C LYS A 73 -8.59 5.01 -4.63
N VAL A 74 -7.72 4.92 -5.64
CA VAL A 74 -7.35 6.03 -6.50
C VAL A 74 -8.60 6.50 -7.26
N THR A 75 -8.92 7.78 -7.14
CA THR A 75 -10.07 8.40 -7.83
C THR A 75 -9.67 9.07 -9.14
N GLU A 76 -8.43 9.55 -9.24
CA GLU A 76 -7.89 10.26 -10.40
C GLU A 76 -6.39 9.95 -10.55
N GLY A 77 -5.89 9.95 -11.79
CA GLY A 77 -4.45 9.80 -12.09
C GLY A 77 -3.91 8.38 -11.90
N ILE A 78 -4.73 7.35 -12.11
CA ILE A 78 -4.28 5.95 -12.02
C ILE A 78 -3.24 5.61 -13.09
N GLU A 79 -3.22 6.35 -14.19
CA GLU A 79 -2.28 6.23 -15.30
C GLU A 79 -0.83 6.42 -14.84
N ALA A 80 -0.61 7.26 -13.81
CA ALA A 80 0.73 7.43 -13.22
C ALA A 80 1.26 6.12 -12.61
N ALA A 81 0.38 5.22 -12.15
CA ALA A 81 0.79 3.90 -11.70
C ALA A 81 1.15 2.97 -12.86
N ASP A 82 0.48 3.09 -14.01
CA ASP A 82 0.84 2.35 -15.22
C ASP A 82 2.21 2.80 -15.75
N GLU A 83 2.49 4.10 -15.76
CA GLU A 83 3.81 4.62 -16.17
C GLU A 83 4.95 4.06 -15.32
N VAL A 84 4.71 3.80 -14.04
CA VAL A 84 5.67 3.14 -13.15
C VAL A 84 5.85 1.67 -13.53
N VAL A 85 4.77 0.96 -13.86
CA VAL A 85 4.81 -0.45 -14.31
C VAL A 85 5.58 -0.59 -15.63
N ASP A 86 5.37 0.35 -16.56
CA ASP A 86 6.03 0.35 -17.88
C ASP A 86 7.50 0.79 -17.83
N SER A 87 7.96 1.30 -16.67
CA SER A 87 9.34 1.73 -16.51
C SER A 87 10.32 0.54 -16.50
N PRO A 88 11.51 0.65 -17.11
CA PRO A 88 12.52 -0.40 -17.05
C PRO A 88 12.86 -0.75 -15.60
N ALA A 89 12.80 -2.04 -15.26
CA ALA A 89 13.08 -2.56 -13.94
C ALA A 89 14.27 -3.53 -13.93
N ASP A 90 14.89 -3.70 -12.77
CA ASP A 90 15.89 -4.72 -12.52
C ASP A 90 15.25 -6.10 -12.28
N PHE A 91 16.08 -7.11 -12.00
CA PHE A 91 15.62 -8.49 -11.77
C PHE A 91 14.79 -8.69 -10.48
N ARG A 92 14.62 -7.65 -9.66
CA ARG A 92 13.81 -7.63 -8.43
C ARG A 92 12.53 -6.82 -8.60
N ASP A 93 12.15 -6.53 -9.85
CA ASP A 93 11.02 -5.66 -10.20
C ASP A 93 11.16 -4.22 -9.65
N LYS A 94 12.40 -3.78 -9.34
CA LYS A 94 12.66 -2.41 -8.92
C LYS A 94 12.93 -1.53 -10.15
N PRO A 95 12.20 -0.42 -10.35
CA PRO A 95 12.51 0.53 -11.42
C PRO A 95 13.97 0.98 -11.39
N ILE A 96 14.64 0.97 -12.55
CA ILE A 96 16.03 1.41 -12.72
C ILE A 96 16.15 2.90 -12.37
N ASN A 97 15.16 3.69 -12.79
CA ASN A 97 15.02 5.08 -12.41
C ASN A 97 14.08 5.18 -11.20
N ASP A 98 14.58 5.76 -10.11
CA ASP A 98 13.83 5.91 -8.86
C ASP A 98 12.52 6.70 -9.06
N GLN A 99 11.40 6.04 -8.74
CA GLN A 99 10.07 6.66 -8.67
C GLN A 99 9.82 7.14 -7.24
N ARG A 100 9.60 8.46 -7.04
CA ARG A 100 9.55 9.06 -5.70
C ARG A 100 8.32 9.94 -5.49
N ILE A 101 7.68 9.75 -4.34
CA ILE A 101 6.66 10.67 -3.83
C ILE A 101 7.38 11.94 -3.35
N LYS A 102 7.15 13.06 -4.03
CA LYS A 102 7.78 14.35 -3.69
C LYS A 102 7.01 15.11 -2.61
N LYS A 103 5.69 14.98 -2.62
CA LYS A 103 4.79 15.67 -1.69
C LYS A 103 3.55 14.81 -1.50
N VAL A 104 3.06 14.79 -0.26
CA VAL A 104 1.73 14.26 0.10
C VAL A 104 0.95 15.41 0.73
N ALA A 105 -0.31 15.54 0.35
CA ALA A 105 -1.27 16.42 1.01
C ALA A 105 -2.46 15.55 1.43
N VAL A 106 -2.95 15.78 2.64
CA VAL A 106 -4.07 15.03 3.21
C VAL A 106 -5.17 16.04 3.51
N GLU A 107 -6.29 15.88 2.82
CA GLU A 107 -7.53 16.58 3.15
C GLU A 107 -8.34 15.67 4.07
N THR A 108 -8.56 16.10 5.31
CA THR A 108 -9.26 15.29 6.31
C THR A 108 -10.77 15.55 6.31
N PHE A 109 -11.25 16.49 5.50
CA PHE A 109 -12.67 16.87 5.42
C PHE A 109 -13.25 17.25 6.79
N GLY A 110 -12.43 17.87 7.63
CA GLY A 110 -12.80 18.28 9.00
C GLY A 110 -12.78 17.14 10.04
N VAL A 111 -12.32 15.94 9.67
CA VAL A 111 -12.13 14.83 10.60
C VAL A 111 -10.76 14.96 11.29
N ASN A 112 -10.74 14.75 12.60
CA ASN A 112 -9.51 14.59 13.36
C ASN A 112 -9.21 13.09 13.50
N TYR A 113 -7.97 12.71 13.20
CA TYR A 113 -7.48 11.35 13.35
C TYR A 113 -6.48 11.31 14.51
N ASP A 114 -6.64 10.33 15.40
CA ASP A 114 -5.67 10.07 16.45
C ASP A 114 -4.38 9.48 15.87
N GLU A 115 -3.30 9.52 16.65
CA GLU A 115 -2.07 8.80 16.33
C GLU A 115 -2.36 7.30 16.16
N PRO A 116 -1.65 6.61 15.24
CA PRO A 116 -1.86 5.19 15.03
C PRO A 116 -1.56 4.39 16.29
N GLU A 117 -2.36 3.36 16.56
CA GLU A 117 -2.07 2.37 17.59
C GLU A 117 -0.86 1.53 17.13
N LYS A 118 0.26 1.69 17.82
CA LYS A 118 1.54 1.04 17.51
C LYS A 118 1.65 -0.29 18.24
N MET A 119 2.26 -1.27 17.59
CA MET A 119 2.62 -2.57 18.16
C MET A 119 4.12 -2.72 18.38
#